data_AF-A0A3N7H3M7-F1
#
_entry.id   AF-A0A3N7H3M7-F1
#
_cell.length_a   1.000
_cell.length_b   1.000
_cell.length_c   1.000
_cell.angle_alpha   90.00
_cell.angle_beta   90.00
_cell.angle_gamma   90.00
#
_symmetry.space_group_name_H-M   'P 1'
#
loop_
_entity.id
_entity.type
_entity.pdbx_description
1 polymer ?
#
loop_
_entity_poly.entity_id
_entity_poly.type
_entity_poly.pdbx_seq_one_letter_code
_entity_poly.pdbx_strand_id
1 'polypeptide(L)'
;MKTTYLYRVAIGVLALVLSTQLYAQENKTINNLDASSKTAYFNLTTGKEVADASADWDIAFNRTTVLINGGSSGTGKVTAALLKDTSFEKVTKRPDVDFRTDSEAEKAIPTGSGNGWYEYNMADHSINPIPGRILIIKTSEGKYVKLE
;
A
#
# COMPACT_ATOMS: atom_id res chain seq x y z
N MET A 1 -52.99 -25.78 -50.86
CA MET A 1 -52.12 -24.59 -50.69
C MET A 1 -51.24 -24.85 -49.46
N LYS A 2 -49.95 -25.15 -49.65
CA LYS A 2 -49.00 -25.45 -48.56
C LYS A 2 -48.44 -24.14 -48.02
N THR A 3 -48.63 -23.89 -46.73
CA THR A 3 -47.96 -22.78 -46.03
C THR A 3 -46.94 -23.36 -45.07
N THR A 4 -45.67 -23.23 -45.43
CA THR A 4 -44.52 -23.66 -44.65
C THR A 4 -44.18 -22.57 -43.64
N TYR A 5 -44.14 -22.89 -42.34
CA TYR A 5 -43.63 -21.99 -41.30
C TYR A 5 -42.14 -22.23 -41.11
N LEU A 6 -41.33 -21.17 -41.25
CA LEU A 6 -39.90 -21.17 -40.96
C LEU A 6 -39.70 -20.97 -39.45
N TYR A 7 -39.11 -21.94 -38.76
CA TYR A 7 -38.58 -21.77 -37.41
C TYR A 7 -37.39 -20.81 -37.47
N ARG A 8 -37.54 -19.60 -36.90
CA ARG A 8 -36.39 -18.74 -36.59
C ARG A 8 -35.86 -19.12 -35.22
N VAL A 9 -34.74 -19.85 -35.20
CA VAL A 9 -33.93 -20.01 -33.99
C VAL A 9 -33.28 -18.65 -33.72
N ALA A 10 -33.73 -17.97 -32.67
CA ALA A 10 -33.02 -16.81 -32.15
C ALA A 10 -31.75 -17.32 -31.45
N ILE A 11 -30.60 -17.15 -32.09
CA ILE A 11 -29.30 -17.37 -31.44
C ILE A 11 -29.10 -16.20 -30.47
N GLY A 12 -29.49 -16.39 -29.22
CA GLY A 12 -29.12 -15.51 -28.13
C GLY A 12 -27.63 -15.67 -27.85
N VAL A 13 -26.82 -14.71 -28.29
CA VAL A 13 -25.44 -14.59 -27.82
C VAL A 13 -25.51 -14.15 -26.36
N LEU A 14 -25.36 -15.10 -25.46
CA LEU A 14 -25.15 -14.81 -24.04
C LEU A 14 -23.69 -14.38 -23.88
N ALA A 15 -23.42 -13.08 -24.00
CA ALA A 15 -22.14 -12.51 -23.62
C ALA A 15 -22.04 -12.56 -22.09
N LEU A 16 -21.38 -13.59 -21.57
CA LEU A 16 -21.01 -13.68 -20.16
C LEU A 16 -19.90 -12.65 -19.91
N VAL A 17 -20.29 -11.45 -19.48
CA VAL A 17 -19.32 -10.45 -19.00
C VAL A 17 -18.87 -10.92 -17.61
N LEU A 18 -17.73 -11.61 -17.53
CA LEU A 18 -17.02 -11.77 -16.26
C LEU A 18 -16.44 -10.40 -15.89
N SER A 19 -17.18 -9.63 -15.12
CA SER A 19 -16.63 -8.49 -14.39
C SER A 19 -15.82 -9.05 -13.23
N THR A 20 -14.49 -9.15 -13.37
CA THR A 20 -13.61 -9.38 -12.22
C THR A 20 -13.60 -8.11 -11.38
N GLN A 21 -14.41 -8.10 -10.35
CA GLN A 21 -14.39 -7.04 -9.37
C GLN A 21 -13.08 -7.18 -8.58
N LEU A 22 -12.12 -6.29 -8.86
CA LEU A 22 -10.87 -6.19 -8.12
C LEU A 22 -11.21 -5.61 -6.74
N TYR A 23 -11.47 -6.49 -5.78
CA TYR A 23 -11.50 -6.09 -4.39
C TYR A 23 -10.08 -5.78 -3.94
N ALA A 24 -9.92 -4.73 -3.12
CA ALA A 24 -8.71 -4.61 -2.31
C ALA A 24 -8.53 -5.94 -1.54
N GLN A 25 -7.29 -6.42 -1.45
CA GLN A 25 -6.95 -7.61 -0.68
C GLN A 25 -7.55 -7.53 0.73
N GLU A 26 -7.89 -8.67 1.34
CA GLU A 26 -8.35 -8.71 2.73
C GLU A 26 -7.45 -7.90 3.65
N ASN A 27 -8.05 -7.21 4.61
CA ASN A 27 -7.31 -6.45 5.61
C ASN A 27 -6.41 -7.42 6.40
N LYS A 28 -5.10 -7.18 6.39
CA LYS A 28 -4.13 -7.94 7.18
C LYS A 28 -3.56 -7.04 8.27
N THR A 29 -3.62 -7.52 9.51
CA THR A 29 -2.95 -6.88 10.64
C THR A 29 -1.67 -7.63 10.97
N ILE A 30 -0.57 -6.89 11.09
CA ILE A 30 0.72 -7.41 11.56
C ILE A 30 0.94 -6.84 12.96
N ASN A 31 1.16 -7.72 13.93
CA ASN A 31 1.42 -7.35 15.32
C ASN A 31 2.88 -7.61 15.66
N ASN A 32 3.42 -6.83 16.59
CA ASN A 32 4.75 -7.04 17.18
C ASN A 32 5.92 -7.01 16.17
N LEU A 33 5.84 -6.17 15.14
CA LEU A 33 7.00 -5.88 14.30
C LEU A 33 8.00 -5.03 15.08
N ASP A 34 9.08 -5.65 15.57
CA ASP A 34 10.04 -4.98 16.44
C ASP A 34 11.11 -4.20 15.66
N ALA A 35 10.99 -2.87 15.70
CA ALA A 35 11.95 -1.91 15.15
C ALA A 35 12.63 -1.04 16.24
N SER A 36 12.65 -1.51 17.49
CA SER A 36 13.16 -0.73 18.64
C SER A 36 14.69 -0.60 18.64
N SER A 37 15.38 -1.68 18.26
CA SER A 37 16.86 -1.79 18.28
C SER A 37 17.48 -2.11 16.92
N LYS A 38 16.66 -2.48 15.94
CA LYS A 38 17.06 -2.84 14.57
C LYS A 38 16.10 -2.21 13.57
N THR A 39 16.50 -2.19 12.29
CA THR A 39 15.56 -1.96 11.20
C THR A 39 14.75 -3.23 10.97
N ALA A 40 13.43 -3.13 10.96
CA ALA A 40 12.54 -4.22 10.60
C ALA A 40 12.13 -4.09 9.13
N TYR A 41 12.56 -5.02 8.28
CA TYR A 41 12.26 -5.03 6.85
C TYR A 41 11.05 -5.91 6.55
N PHE A 42 10.16 -5.48 5.68
CA PHE A 42 8.90 -6.18 5.41
C PHE A 42 8.56 -6.20 3.92
N ASN A 43 8.15 -7.38 3.44
CA ASN A 43 7.67 -7.59 2.09
C ASN A 43 6.13 -7.55 2.10
N LEU A 44 5.55 -6.55 1.45
CA LEU A 44 4.10 -6.32 1.48
C LEU A 44 3.34 -7.32 0.61
N THR A 45 3.97 -7.84 -0.44
CA THR A 45 3.36 -8.87 -1.31
C THR A 45 3.19 -10.19 -0.57
N THR A 46 4.22 -10.66 0.13
CA THR A 46 4.16 -11.91 0.91
C THR A 46 3.56 -11.70 2.30
N GLY A 47 3.53 -10.45 2.78
CA GLY A 47 3.09 -10.06 4.10
C GLY A 47 3.95 -10.66 5.21
N LYS A 48 5.28 -10.66 5.03
CA LYS A 48 6.25 -11.24 5.98
C LYS A 48 7.42 -10.27 6.25
N GLU A 49 7.93 -10.30 7.49
CA GLU A 49 9.24 -9.72 7.81
C GLU A 49 10.33 -10.50 7.08
N VAL A 50 11.36 -9.79 6.63
CA VAL A 50 12.55 -10.37 5.97
C VAL A 50 13.80 -10.03 6.76
N ALA A 51 14.86 -10.82 6.56
CA ALA A 51 16.03 -10.81 7.43
C ALA A 51 16.77 -9.46 7.44
N ASP A 52 16.99 -8.84 6.27
CA ASP A 52 17.77 -7.63 6.12
C ASP A 52 17.53 -6.94 4.76
N ALA A 53 18.28 -5.85 4.52
CA ALA A 53 18.18 -5.01 3.33
C ALA A 53 18.56 -5.69 2.00
N SER A 54 19.24 -6.84 2.04
CA SER A 54 19.62 -7.62 0.84
C SER A 54 18.49 -8.53 0.35
N ALA A 55 17.46 -8.76 1.17
CA ALA A 55 16.28 -9.52 0.80
C ALA A 55 15.32 -8.69 -0.06
N ASP A 56 14.24 -9.33 -0.53
CA ASP A 56 13.15 -8.62 -1.21
C ASP A 56 12.20 -8.00 -0.17
N TRP A 57 12.33 -6.70 0.07
CA TRP A 57 11.47 -5.91 0.98
C TRP A 57 10.83 -4.74 0.24
N ASP A 58 9.70 -4.26 0.74
CA ASP A 58 9.02 -3.08 0.19
C ASP A 58 9.11 -1.87 1.12
N ILE A 59 8.87 -2.12 2.41
CA ILE A 59 8.83 -1.11 3.47
C ILE A 59 9.69 -1.58 4.63
N ALA A 60 10.35 -0.66 5.32
CA ALA A 60 11.05 -0.96 6.54
C ALA A 60 10.80 0.11 7.61
N PHE A 61 10.88 -0.30 8.87
CA PHE A 61 10.74 0.57 10.02
C PHE A 61 12.07 0.62 10.76
N ASN A 62 12.61 1.82 10.95
CA ASN A 62 13.77 2.07 11.79
C ASN A 62 13.33 3.06 12.87
N ARG A 63 12.96 2.51 14.05
CA ARG A 63 12.25 3.25 15.09
C ARG A 63 11.01 3.91 14.49
N THR A 64 10.92 5.24 14.48
CA THR A 64 9.80 5.99 13.88
C THR A 64 9.96 6.31 12.41
N THR A 65 11.15 6.09 11.84
CA THR A 65 11.39 6.36 10.42
C THR A 65 10.85 5.21 9.58
N VAL A 66 10.02 5.55 8.60
CA VAL A 66 9.57 4.63 7.56
C VAL A 66 10.51 4.79 6.36
N LEU A 67 11.06 3.67 5.92
CA LEU A 67 11.93 3.57 4.76
C LEU A 67 11.22 2.80 3.66
N ILE A 68 11.45 3.22 2.41
CA ILE A 68 10.91 2.58 1.22
C ILE A 68 12.06 1.98 0.41
N ASN A 69 11.87 0.78 -0.15
CA ASN A 69 12.88 0.14 -1.00
C ASN A 69 12.95 0.80 -2.38
N GLY A 70 13.42 2.04 -2.40
CA GLY A 70 13.65 2.81 -3.60
C GLY A 70 14.43 4.07 -3.30
N GLY A 71 15.29 4.47 -4.24
CA GLY A 71 16.14 5.65 -4.10
C GLY A 71 17.32 5.39 -3.17
N SER A 72 17.55 6.27 -2.19
CA SER A 72 18.72 6.16 -1.29
C SER A 72 18.61 5.02 -0.27
N SER A 73 17.39 4.55 0.03
CA SER A 73 17.17 3.56 1.09
C SER A 73 17.19 2.12 0.60
N GLY A 74 17.15 1.89 -0.71
CA GLY A 74 17.23 0.55 -1.28
C GLY A 74 17.24 0.55 -2.81
N THR A 75 17.67 -0.57 -3.38
CA THR A 75 17.84 -0.74 -4.84
C THR A 75 16.54 -1.09 -5.56
N GLY A 76 15.45 -1.27 -4.83
CA GLY A 76 14.13 -1.54 -5.39
C GLY A 76 13.54 -0.34 -6.13
N LYS A 77 12.34 -0.55 -6.67
CA LYS A 77 11.57 0.47 -7.41
C LYS A 77 10.30 0.88 -6.66
N VAL A 78 10.29 0.64 -5.35
CA VAL A 78 9.13 0.93 -4.51
C VAL A 78 9.01 2.44 -4.35
N THR A 79 7.79 2.94 -4.46
CA THR A 79 7.49 4.36 -4.27
C THR A 79 6.33 4.49 -3.32
N ALA A 80 6.28 5.58 -2.56
CA ALA A 80 5.23 5.80 -1.59
C ALA A 80 4.70 7.23 -1.63
N ALA A 81 3.49 7.39 -1.12
CA ALA A 81 2.85 8.67 -0.84
C ALA A 81 2.18 8.61 0.53
N LEU A 82 2.19 9.73 1.26
CA LEU A 82 1.43 9.89 2.49
C LEU A 82 0.18 10.72 2.20
N LEU A 83 -1.00 10.12 2.35
CA LEU A 83 -2.25 10.85 2.37
C LEU A 83 -2.52 11.39 3.77
N LYS A 84 -3.13 12.56 3.83
CA LYS A 84 -3.49 13.28 5.05
C LYS A 84 -4.99 13.53 5.05
N ASP A 85 -5.58 13.61 6.25
CA ASP A 85 -6.98 14.01 6.47
C ASP A 85 -8.00 13.14 5.72
N THR A 86 -7.69 11.84 5.57
CA THR A 86 -8.57 10.83 4.95
C THR A 86 -8.63 9.58 5.82
N SER A 87 -9.54 8.63 5.57
CA SER A 87 -9.60 7.37 6.32
C SER A 87 -9.26 6.18 5.43
N PHE A 88 -8.85 5.07 6.05
CA PHE A 88 -8.52 3.84 5.35
C PHE A 88 -9.68 3.36 4.46
N GLU A 89 -10.93 3.48 4.91
CA GLU A 89 -12.13 3.08 4.18
C GLU A 89 -12.41 3.96 2.97
N LYS A 90 -12.09 5.26 3.05
CA LYS A 90 -12.29 6.21 1.94
C LYS A 90 -11.33 5.96 0.78
N VAL A 91 -10.15 5.39 1.06
CA VAL A 91 -9.18 5.02 0.03
C VAL A 91 -9.57 3.68 -0.59
N THR A 92 -10.43 3.75 -1.60
CA THR A 92 -10.96 2.57 -2.34
C THR A 92 -10.33 2.36 -3.71
N LYS A 93 -9.57 3.35 -4.19
CA LYS A 93 -8.84 3.31 -5.47
C LYS A 93 -7.49 3.99 -5.31
N ARG A 94 -6.59 3.76 -6.27
CA ARG A 94 -5.32 4.49 -6.35
C ARG A 94 -5.60 6.01 -6.37
N PRO A 95 -5.04 6.78 -5.43
CA PRO A 95 -5.14 8.24 -5.45
C PRO A 95 -4.30 8.83 -6.58
N ASP A 96 -4.74 9.97 -7.10
CA ASP A 96 -3.99 10.78 -8.06
C ASP A 96 -3.06 11.75 -7.32
N VAL A 97 -1.97 11.20 -6.81
CA VAL A 97 -0.92 11.92 -6.05
C VAL A 97 0.44 11.49 -6.54
N ASP A 98 1.45 12.31 -6.23
CA ASP A 98 2.83 12.01 -6.55
C ASP A 98 3.39 10.95 -5.61
N PHE A 99 3.95 9.89 -6.20
CA PHE A 99 4.65 8.84 -5.49
C PHE A 99 6.16 9.11 -5.57
N ARG A 100 6.83 9.03 -4.42
CA ARG A 100 8.26 9.38 -4.28
C ARG A 100 9.05 8.17 -3.79
N THR A 101 10.35 8.17 -4.08
CA THR A 101 11.33 7.30 -3.43
C THR A 101 11.99 8.04 -2.26
N ASP A 102 12.76 7.32 -1.46
CA ASP A 102 13.63 7.96 -0.48
C ASP A 102 14.83 8.62 -1.15
N SER A 103 15.33 9.68 -0.52
CA SER A 103 16.58 10.35 -0.84
C SER A 103 17.37 10.59 0.45
N GLU A 104 18.63 11.01 0.30
CA GLU A 104 19.49 11.35 1.44
C GLU A 104 18.87 12.49 2.26
N ALA A 105 18.28 13.48 1.59
CA ALA A 105 17.69 14.66 2.23
C ALA A 105 16.26 14.43 2.74
N GLU A 106 15.44 13.71 1.98
CA GLU A 106 14.01 13.55 2.23
C GLU A 106 13.57 12.10 2.07
N LYS A 107 12.70 11.64 2.96
CA LYS A 107 12.03 10.33 2.85
C LYS A 107 10.67 10.48 2.18
N ALA A 108 10.24 9.46 1.45
CA ALA A 108 8.93 9.42 0.78
C ALA A 108 7.79 9.55 1.81
N ILE A 109 7.98 8.98 2.99
CA ILE A 109 7.18 9.24 4.18
C ILE A 109 7.97 10.21 5.08
N PRO A 110 7.51 11.47 5.24
CA PRO A 110 8.24 12.47 6.01
C PRO A 110 8.55 12.03 7.45
N THR A 111 9.72 12.40 7.96
CA THR A 111 10.15 12.13 9.34
C THR A 111 9.81 13.29 10.27
N GLY A 112 9.86 13.03 11.58
CA GLY A 112 9.59 14.01 12.62
C GLY A 112 8.12 14.09 13.02
N SER A 113 7.88 14.50 14.27
CA SER A 113 6.55 14.65 14.87
C SER A 113 5.65 15.53 13.99
N GLY A 114 4.40 15.09 13.77
CA GLY A 114 3.39 15.86 13.03
C GLY A 114 3.50 15.78 11.51
N ASN A 115 4.69 15.48 10.98
CA ASN A 115 4.96 15.50 9.54
C ASN A 115 4.52 14.22 8.83
N GLY A 116 4.87 13.08 9.43
CA GLY A 116 4.65 11.73 8.90
C GLY A 116 3.41 11.04 9.47
N TRP A 117 3.62 9.83 9.98
CA TRP A 117 2.58 8.96 10.53
C TRP A 117 2.32 9.14 12.03
N TYR A 118 3.20 9.86 12.74
CA TYR A 118 3.15 9.95 14.20
C TYR A 118 3.33 11.38 14.75
N GLU A 119 2.85 11.56 15.97
CA GLU A 119 3.08 12.70 16.86
C GLU A 119 3.87 12.21 18.09
N TYR A 120 4.86 13.00 18.52
CA TYR A 120 5.59 12.79 19.75
C TYR A 120 5.05 13.72 20.83
N ASN A 121 4.60 13.14 21.94
CA ASN A 121 4.17 13.91 23.09
C ASN A 121 5.35 14.16 24.03
N MET A 122 5.71 15.43 24.23
CA MET A 122 6.82 15.83 25.10
C MET A 122 6.56 15.58 26.59
N ALA A 123 5.29 15.50 27.02
CA ALA A 123 4.94 15.36 28.44
C ALA A 123 5.18 13.95 28.97
N ASP A 124 4.91 12.93 28.16
CA ASP A 124 5.02 11.52 28.53
C ASP A 124 5.97 10.71 27.63
N HIS A 125 6.61 11.39 26.66
CA HIS A 125 7.52 10.80 25.67
C HIS A 125 6.88 9.69 24.81
N SER A 126 5.55 9.69 24.68
CA SER A 126 4.83 8.73 23.84
C SER A 126 4.92 9.09 22.35
N ILE A 127 4.86 8.05 21.51
CA ILE A 127 4.75 8.14 20.06
C ILE A 127 3.35 7.65 19.71
N ASN A 128 2.51 8.55 19.21
CA ASN A 128 1.12 8.26 18.90
C ASN A 128 0.89 8.35 17.39
N PRO A 129 0.26 7.34 16.76
CA PRO A 129 -0.17 7.46 15.37
C PRO A 129 -1.10 8.67 15.19
N ILE A 130 -0.95 9.39 14.09
CA ILE A 130 -1.85 10.50 13.74
C ILE A 130 -3.01 9.91 12.95
N PRO A 131 -4.26 10.00 13.44
CA PRO A 131 -5.42 9.49 12.72
C PRO A 131 -5.55 10.12 11.34
N GLY A 132 -5.92 9.30 10.36
CA GLY A 132 -6.13 9.71 8.98
C GLY A 132 -4.86 10.01 8.17
N ARG A 133 -3.73 9.44 8.62
CA ARG A 133 -2.51 9.30 7.84
C ARG A 133 -2.52 7.94 7.15
N ILE A 134 -2.73 7.93 5.83
CA ILE A 134 -2.74 6.67 5.06
C ILE A 134 -1.51 6.63 4.15
N LEU A 135 -0.66 5.64 4.35
CA LEU A 135 0.49 5.38 3.50
C LEU A 135 0.01 4.59 2.29
N ILE A 136 0.36 5.05 1.09
CA ILE A 136 0.09 4.35 -0.16
C ILE A 136 1.41 3.95 -0.77
N ILE A 137 1.62 2.65 -0.92
CA ILE A 137 2.87 2.08 -1.40
C ILE A 137 2.63 1.40 -2.74
N LYS A 138 3.41 1.77 -3.75
CA LYS A 138 3.53 1.02 -4.99
C LYS A 138 4.70 0.06 -4.85
N THR A 139 4.40 -1.24 -4.73
CA THR A 139 5.40 -2.31 -4.54
C THR A 139 6.29 -2.48 -5.77
N SER A 140 7.37 -3.25 -5.63
CA SER A 140 8.29 -3.58 -6.73
C SER A 140 7.60 -4.28 -7.90
N GLU A 141 6.53 -5.04 -7.61
CA GLU A 141 5.66 -5.70 -8.59
C GLU A 141 4.63 -4.75 -9.25
N GLY A 142 4.61 -3.47 -8.86
CA GLY A 142 3.68 -2.48 -9.40
C GLY A 142 2.26 -2.54 -8.82
N LYS A 143 2.04 -3.32 -7.76
CA LYS A 143 0.77 -3.34 -7.01
C LYS A 143 0.70 -2.16 -6.04
N TYR A 144 -0.51 -1.76 -5.68
CA TYR A 144 -0.73 -0.71 -4.69
C TYR A 144 -1.26 -1.30 -3.39
N VAL A 145 -0.64 -0.90 -2.28
CA VAL A 145 -1.05 -1.23 -0.91
C VAL A 145 -1.37 0.06 -0.18
N LYS A 146 -2.45 0.05 0.60
CA LYS A 146 -2.73 1.08 1.61
C LYS A 146 -2.40 0.52 3.00
N LEU A 147 -1.81 1.36 3.84
CA LEU A 147 -1.39 1.04 5.19
C LEU A 147 -1.77 2.20 6.12
N GLU A 148 -2.21 1.86 7.32
CA GLU A 148 -2.46 2.77 8.45
C GLU A 148 -1.80 2.18 9.70
#